data_AF-A0A351R2L6-F1
#
_entry.id   AF-A0A351R2L6-F1
#
_cell.length_a   1.000
_cell.length_b   1.000
_cell.length_c   1.000
_cell.angle_alpha   90.00
_cell.angle_beta   90.00
_cell.angle_gamma   90.00
#
_symmetry.space_group_name_H-M   'P 1'
#
loop_
_entity.id
_entity.type
_entity.pdbx_description
1 polymer ?
#
loop_
_entity_poly.entity_id
_entity_poly.type
_entity_poly.pdbx_seq_one_letter_code
_entity_poly.pdbx_strand_id
1 'polypeptide(L)'
;MVAVLLTLLVLLQFPADFGSVAHAAQKNEIRGTISVASNISQQDMQQYLDGFNKKHPGIEVKYQSYSDYDNEVSKQIQGGDYPDVLFVPGSVPGAFTTGKNCRFCLQSWILITLSLSMIRLDTPEEMRR
;
A
#
# COMPACT_ATOMS: atom_id res chain seq x y z
N MET A 1 -24.22 45.50 20.84
CA MET A 1 -22.74 45.55 20.91
C MET A 1 -22.09 44.18 21.18
N VAL A 2 -22.69 43.30 21.97
CA VAL A 2 -22.11 41.98 22.32
C VAL A 2 -21.99 41.03 21.11
N ALA A 3 -22.99 41.01 20.22
CA ALA A 3 -22.98 40.13 19.04
C ALA A 3 -21.88 40.46 18.02
N VAL A 4 -21.51 41.75 17.90
CA VAL A 4 -20.43 42.22 17.02
C VAL A 4 -19.05 41.84 17.57
N LEU A 5 -18.90 41.87 18.91
CA LEU A 5 -17.66 41.49 19.57
C LEU A 5 -17.39 39.99 19.45
N LEU A 6 -18.44 39.16 19.55
CA LEU A 6 -18.33 37.70 19.40
C LEU A 6 -17.99 37.29 17.96
N THR A 7 -18.54 37.96 16.96
CA THR A 7 -18.20 37.69 15.54
C THR A 7 -16.77 38.09 15.20
N LEU A 8 -16.23 39.16 15.80
CA LEU A 8 -14.83 39.57 15.63
C LEU A 8 -13.85 38.60 16.29
N LEU A 9 -14.19 38.07 17.47
CA LEU A 9 -13.39 37.06 18.18
C LEU A 9 -13.31 35.74 17.40
N VAL A 10 -14.40 35.33 16.75
CA VAL A 10 -14.43 34.13 15.90
C VAL A 10 -13.53 34.30 14.66
N LEU A 11 -13.47 35.49 14.07
CA LEU A 11 -12.58 35.77 12.93
C LEU A 11 -11.08 35.78 13.32
N LEU A 12 -10.75 36.13 14.56
CA LEU A 12 -9.37 36.08 15.08
C LEU A 12 -8.90 34.66 15.45
N GLN A 13 -9.82 33.69 15.58
CA GLN A 13 -9.50 32.29 15.92
C GLN A 13 -9.20 31.43 14.70
N PHE A 14 -9.50 31.89 13.48
CA PHE A 14 -9.01 31.25 12.27
C PHE A 14 -7.62 31.79 11.99
N PRO A 15 -6.52 31.02 12.22
CA PRO A 15 -5.25 31.39 11.63
C PRO A 15 -5.52 31.58 10.14
N ALA A 16 -5.15 32.74 9.61
CA ALA A 16 -5.09 32.96 8.18
C ALA A 16 -3.93 32.14 7.60
N ASP A 17 -3.91 30.84 7.84
CA ASP A 17 -3.18 29.86 7.06
C ASP A 17 -3.97 29.59 5.78
N PHE A 18 -4.17 30.66 5.00
CA PHE A 18 -3.92 30.56 3.56
C PHE A 18 -2.41 30.70 3.34
N GLY A 19 -1.63 29.97 4.13
CA GLY A 19 -0.24 29.67 3.89
C GLY A 19 -0.20 28.85 2.61
N SER A 20 -0.22 29.57 1.49
CA SER A 20 0.24 29.17 0.18
C SER A 20 0.40 27.65 0.04
N VAL A 21 -0.65 26.95 -0.38
CA VAL A 21 -0.47 25.67 -1.09
C VAL A 21 -0.02 25.96 -2.53
N ALA A 22 0.86 26.96 -2.72
CA ALA A 22 1.97 26.74 -3.60
C ALA A 22 2.94 25.84 -2.82
N HIS A 23 2.64 24.54 -2.79
CA HIS A 23 3.74 23.60 -3.00
C HIS A 23 4.36 24.08 -4.29
N ALA A 24 5.41 24.91 -4.17
CA ALA A 24 6.38 25.04 -5.22
C ALA A 24 6.76 23.59 -5.49
N ALA A 25 6.23 23.04 -6.57
CA ALA A 25 6.73 21.82 -7.14
C ALA A 25 8.18 22.14 -7.45
N GLN A 26 9.06 21.96 -6.46
CA GLN A 26 10.46 21.83 -6.73
C GLN A 26 10.49 20.68 -7.71
N LYS A 27 10.76 21.03 -8.96
CA LYS A 27 11.03 20.08 -10.03
C LYS A 27 12.39 19.47 -9.70
N ASN A 28 12.45 18.71 -8.60
CA ASN A 28 13.51 17.78 -8.36
C ASN A 28 13.39 16.80 -9.52
N GLU A 29 14.41 16.84 -10.37
CA GLU A 29 14.52 15.95 -11.50
C GLU A 29 14.49 14.53 -10.94
N ILE A 30 13.41 13.81 -11.21
CA ILE A 30 13.24 12.43 -10.75
C ILE A 30 14.26 11.59 -11.52
N ARG A 31 15.17 10.97 -10.78
CA ARG A 31 16.22 10.11 -11.31
C ARG A 31 16.12 8.73 -10.68
N GLY A 32 16.43 7.69 -11.45
CA GLY A 32 16.44 6.33 -10.94
C GLY A 32 16.35 5.29 -12.04
N THR A 33 16.25 4.04 -11.64
CA THR A 33 16.04 2.91 -12.55
C THR A 33 14.73 2.24 -12.19
N ILE A 34 13.90 1.95 -13.18
CA ILE A 34 12.71 1.13 -13.03
C ILE A 34 12.86 -0.17 -13.80
N SER A 35 12.31 -1.24 -13.25
CA SER A 35 12.24 -2.56 -13.88
C SER A 35 10.83 -2.81 -14.41
N VAL A 36 10.74 -3.29 -15.65
CA VAL A 36 9.46 -3.52 -16.35
C VAL A 36 9.45 -4.93 -16.93
N ALA A 37 8.47 -5.74 -16.55
CA ALA A 37 8.23 -7.05 -17.14
C ALA A 37 6.99 -7.08 -18.02
N SER A 38 7.11 -7.67 -19.19
CA SER A 38 6.03 -7.78 -20.17
C SER A 38 6.09 -9.10 -20.95
N ASN A 39 4.98 -9.48 -21.56
CA ASN A 39 4.90 -10.57 -22.54
C ASN A 39 5.10 -10.07 -23.99
N ILE A 40 5.29 -8.76 -24.19
CA ILE A 40 5.53 -8.14 -25.50
C ILE A 40 7.04 -8.08 -25.74
N SER A 41 7.48 -8.36 -26.97
CA SER A 41 8.90 -8.29 -27.31
C SER A 41 9.47 -6.88 -27.11
N GLN A 42 10.76 -6.78 -26.77
CA GLN A 42 11.41 -5.47 -26.67
C GLN A 42 11.37 -4.70 -28.01
N GLN A 43 11.47 -5.43 -29.13
CA GLN A 43 11.40 -4.83 -30.46
C GLN A 43 10.10 -4.08 -30.69
N ASP A 44 8.96 -4.68 -30.34
CA ASP A 44 7.64 -4.05 -30.52
C ASP A 44 7.43 -2.88 -29.54
N MET A 45 8.07 -2.95 -28.36
CA MET A 45 8.02 -1.91 -27.34
C MET A 45 9.02 -0.76 -27.55
N GLN A 46 9.98 -0.91 -28.46
CA GLN A 46 11.11 0.01 -28.56
C GLN A 46 10.69 1.47 -28.78
N GLN A 47 9.69 1.71 -29.63
CA GLN A 47 9.17 3.07 -29.87
C GLN A 47 8.63 3.75 -28.60
N TYR A 48 8.05 2.97 -27.68
CA TYR A 48 7.51 3.48 -26.43
C TYR A 48 8.62 3.72 -25.40
N LEU A 49 9.61 2.83 -25.35
CA LEU A 49 10.81 3.00 -24.53
C LEU A 49 11.57 4.27 -24.94
N ASP A 50 11.76 4.48 -26.23
CA ASP A 50 12.42 5.67 -26.76
C ASP A 50 11.62 6.95 -26.43
N GLY A 51 10.29 6.91 -26.60
CA GLY A 51 9.40 8.00 -26.24
C GLY A 51 9.44 8.33 -24.75
N PHE A 52 9.48 7.32 -23.89
CA PHE A 52 9.59 7.48 -22.45
C PHE A 52 10.95 8.08 -22.06
N ASN A 53 12.05 7.51 -22.55
CA ASN A 53 13.41 7.97 -22.26
C ASN A 53 13.64 9.42 -22.73
N LYS A 54 13.06 9.81 -23.87
CA LYS A 54 13.10 11.19 -24.35
C LYS A 54 12.37 12.16 -23.42
N LYS A 55 11.24 11.73 -22.86
CA LYS A 55 10.41 12.55 -21.94
C LYS A 55 10.98 12.57 -20.51
N HIS A 56 11.65 11.50 -20.11
CA HIS A 56 12.15 11.25 -18.76
C HIS A 56 13.63 10.80 -18.79
N PRO A 57 14.57 11.67 -19.20
CA PRO A 57 15.97 11.29 -19.40
C PRO A 57 16.71 10.91 -18.11
N GLY A 58 16.18 11.29 -16.93
CA GLY A 58 16.73 10.89 -15.64
C GLY A 58 16.36 9.47 -15.20
N ILE A 59 15.45 8.81 -15.92
CA ILE A 59 14.94 7.48 -15.57
C ILE A 59 15.46 6.45 -16.57
N GLU A 60 16.16 5.44 -16.07
CA GLU A 60 16.56 4.27 -16.84
C GLU A 60 15.47 3.19 -16.75
N VAL A 61 15.06 2.63 -17.90
CA VAL A 61 14.08 1.54 -17.94
C VAL A 61 14.77 0.22 -18.26
N LYS A 62 14.79 -0.70 -17.30
CA LYS A 62 15.22 -2.09 -17.49
C LYS A 62 14.02 -2.92 -17.94
N TYR A 63 13.88 -3.07 -19.26
CA TYR A 63 12.79 -3.81 -19.87
C TYR A 63 13.16 -5.29 -20.04
N GLN A 64 12.29 -6.18 -19.57
CA GLN A 64 12.44 -7.61 -19.74
C GLN A 64 11.16 -8.22 -20.31
N SER A 65 11.30 -8.93 -21.43
CA SER A 65 10.19 -9.67 -22.04
C SER A 65 10.33 -11.17 -21.78
N TYR A 66 9.24 -11.82 -21.40
CA TYR A 66 9.17 -13.27 -21.19
C TYR A 66 8.17 -13.91 -22.16
N SER A 67 8.57 -15.00 -22.80
CA SER A 67 7.64 -15.84 -23.57
C SER A 67 6.69 -16.62 -22.66
N ASP A 68 7.21 -17.15 -21.54
CA ASP A 68 6.43 -17.82 -20.49
C ASP A 68 6.13 -16.85 -19.33
N TYR A 69 5.42 -15.76 -19.65
CA TYR A 69 5.22 -14.62 -18.76
C TYR A 69 4.63 -14.98 -17.40
N ASP A 70 3.50 -15.70 -17.42
CA ASP A 70 2.76 -16.03 -16.20
C ASP A 70 3.62 -16.84 -15.24
N ASN A 71 4.43 -17.77 -15.75
CA ASN A 71 5.29 -18.61 -14.93
C ASN A 71 6.47 -17.83 -14.33
N GLU A 72 7.18 -17.05 -15.14
CA GLU A 72 8.37 -16.31 -14.69
C GLU A 72 7.99 -15.22 -13.68
N VAL A 73 6.94 -14.45 -13.94
CA VAL A 73 6.47 -13.40 -13.02
C VAL A 73 5.86 -14.01 -11.76
N SER A 74 5.15 -15.14 -11.85
CA SER A 74 4.63 -15.84 -10.67
C SER A 74 5.73 -16.33 -9.73
N LYS A 75 6.88 -16.78 -10.25
CA LYS A 75 8.04 -17.16 -9.43
C LYS A 75 8.64 -15.95 -8.72
N GLN A 76 8.79 -14.83 -9.42
CA GLN A 76 9.30 -13.58 -8.87
C GLN A 76 8.41 -13.05 -7.74
N ILE A 77 7.09 -13.08 -7.93
CA ILE A 77 6.13 -12.69 -6.89
C ILE A 77 6.24 -13.61 -5.67
N GLN A 78 6.34 -14.93 -5.86
CA GLN A 78 6.55 -15.87 -4.75
C GLN A 78 7.86 -15.63 -4.00
N GLY A 79 8.91 -15.24 -4.75
CA GLY A 79 10.21 -14.88 -4.20
C GLY A 79 10.26 -13.52 -3.50
N GLY A 80 9.24 -12.67 -3.72
CA GLY A 80 9.23 -11.28 -3.25
C GLY A 80 10.16 -10.35 -4.01
N ASP A 81 10.69 -10.78 -5.16
CA ASP A 81 11.64 -10.06 -6.00
C ASP A 81 11.05 -9.87 -7.40
N TYR A 82 10.01 -9.04 -7.48
CA TYR A 82 9.26 -8.75 -8.69
C TYR A 82 9.49 -7.32 -9.15
N PRO A 83 9.34 -7.02 -10.46
CA PRO A 83 9.67 -5.72 -11.03
C PRO A 83 8.68 -4.64 -10.60
N ASP A 84 9.11 -3.38 -10.73
CA ASP A 84 8.32 -2.20 -10.36
C ASP A 84 7.02 -2.10 -11.17
N VAL A 85 7.08 -2.49 -12.45
CA VAL A 85 5.94 -2.51 -13.36
C VAL A 85 5.78 -3.89 -13.97
N LEU A 86 4.60 -4.46 -13.81
CA LEU A 86 4.20 -5.74 -14.40
C LEU A 86 2.71 -5.72 -14.75
N PHE A 87 2.33 -6.55 -15.71
CA PHE A 87 0.95 -6.98 -15.88
C PHE A 87 0.62 -8.04 -14.82
N VAL A 88 -0.58 -8.00 -14.27
CA VAL A 88 -1.02 -8.99 -13.30
C VAL A 88 -1.11 -10.35 -14.01
N PRO A 89 -0.35 -11.38 -13.58
CA PRO A 89 -0.41 -12.69 -14.21
C PRO A 89 -1.77 -13.35 -13.98
N GLY A 90 -2.12 -14.34 -14.79
CA GLY A 90 -3.40 -15.04 -14.72
C GLY A 90 -3.72 -15.65 -13.34
N SER A 91 -2.70 -15.89 -12.52
CA SER A 91 -2.83 -16.23 -11.11
C SER A 91 -1.72 -15.61 -10.30
N VAL A 92 -2.04 -15.07 -9.12
CA VAL A 92 -1.04 -14.59 -8.16
C VAL A 92 -0.91 -15.62 -7.04
N PRO A 93 0.24 -16.30 -6.94
CA PRO A 93 0.49 -17.27 -5.88
C PRO A 93 0.35 -16.60 -4.51
N GLY A 94 -0.37 -17.24 -3.58
CA GLY A 94 -0.57 -16.72 -2.23
C GLY A 94 -1.70 -15.68 -2.06
N ALA A 95 -2.34 -15.22 -3.14
CA ALA A 95 -3.42 -14.22 -3.09
C ALA A 95 -4.72 -14.70 -2.40
N PHE A 96 -4.78 -15.96 -1.93
CA PHE A 96 -5.87 -16.45 -1.08
C PHE A 96 -5.42 -17.52 -0.07
N THR A 97 -4.17 -17.51 0.39
CA THR A 97 -3.70 -18.52 1.36
C THR A 97 -2.88 -17.96 2.52
N THR A 98 -3.24 -16.79 3.07
CA THR A 98 -2.79 -16.42 4.43
C THR A 98 -3.72 -17.03 5.48
N GLY A 99 -3.86 -18.35 5.44
CA GLY A 99 -4.14 -19.20 6.59
C GLY A 99 -2.85 -19.72 7.22
N LYS A 100 -1.70 -19.06 7.00
CA LYS A 100 -0.40 -19.49 7.49
C LYS A 100 0.34 -18.32 8.13
N ASN A 101 -0.10 -18.01 9.34
CA ASN A 101 0.72 -17.71 10.53
C ASN A 101 -0.21 -17.45 11.72
N CYS A 102 -1.08 -18.41 12.05
CA CYS A 102 -1.92 -18.36 13.26
C CYS A 102 -1.11 -18.64 14.55
N ARG A 103 0.14 -18.16 14.65
CA ARG A 103 0.85 -18.07 15.93
C ARG A 103 0.23 -16.97 16.81
N PHE A 104 -0.42 -15.99 16.19
CA PHE A 104 -1.27 -15.01 16.90
C PHE A 104 -2.67 -15.55 17.29
N CYS A 105 -3.13 -16.64 16.67
CA CYS A 105 -4.46 -17.20 16.98
C CYS A 105 -4.44 -18.10 18.23
N LEU A 106 -3.36 -18.87 18.46
CA LEU A 106 -3.24 -19.66 19.70
C LEU A 106 -3.05 -18.79 20.94
N GLN A 107 -2.25 -17.72 20.85
CA GLN A 107 -2.06 -16.80 21.98
C GLN A 107 -3.37 -16.11 22.36
N SER A 108 -4.17 -15.71 21.35
CA SER A 108 -5.46 -15.06 21.56
C SER A 108 -6.49 -16.03 22.16
N TRP A 109 -6.49 -17.31 21.77
CA TRP A 109 -7.36 -18.32 22.39
C TRP A 109 -7.05 -18.53 23.87
N ILE A 110 -5.77 -18.64 24.27
CA ILE A 110 -5.41 -18.80 25.69
C ILE A 110 -5.88 -17.59 26.52
N LEU A 111 -5.68 -16.37 26.02
CA LEU A 111 -6.10 -15.14 26.70
C LEU A 111 -7.62 -14.99 26.77
N ILE A 112 -8.35 -15.35 25.72
CA ILE A 112 -9.82 -15.37 25.72
C ILE A 112 -10.36 -16.41 26.73
N THR A 113 -9.73 -17.59 26.82
CA THR A 113 -10.14 -18.64 27.76
C THR A 113 -9.88 -18.23 29.21
N LEU A 114 -8.75 -17.58 29.49
CA LEU A 114 -8.41 -17.04 30.82
C LEU A 114 -9.35 -15.91 31.24
N SER A 115 -9.70 -14.98 30.32
CA SER A 115 -10.69 -13.94 30.59
C SER A 115 -12.09 -14.50 30.85
N LEU A 116 -12.55 -15.51 30.09
CA LEU A 116 -13.85 -16.15 30.35
C LEU A 116 -13.89 -16.92 31.68
N SER A 117 -12.75 -17.46 32.12
CA SER A 117 -12.62 -18.15 33.41
C SER A 117 -12.71 -17.18 34.58
N MET A 118 -12.19 -15.96 34.43
CA MET A 118 -12.33 -14.90 35.42
C MET A 118 -13.77 -14.35 35.49
N ILE A 119 -14.50 -14.28 34.37
CA ILE A 119 -15.92 -13.85 34.36
C ILE A 119 -16.84 -14.86 35.09
N ARG A 120 -16.45 -16.15 35.15
CA ARG A 120 -17.19 -17.19 35.87
C ARG A 120 -16.98 -17.19 37.39
N LEU A 121 -16.04 -16.42 37.93
CA LEU A 121 -15.79 -16.31 39.37
C LEU A 121 -16.58 -15.16 40.04
N ASP A 122 -17.17 -14.27 39.24
CA ASP A 122 -17.99 -13.13 39.72
C ASP A 122 -19.50 -13.33 39.48
N THR A 123 -19.94 -14.52 39.07
CA THR A 123 -21.37 -14.82 39.07
C THR A 123 -21.77 -15.37 40.44
N PRO A 124 -22.49 -14.62 41.30
CA PRO A 124 -23.01 -15.15 42.55
C PRO A 124 -23.88 -16.38 42.26
N GLU A 125 -23.74 -17.41 43.09
CA GLU A 125 -24.46 -18.69 43.11
C GLU A 125 -25.97 -18.52 43.40
N GLU A 126 -26.66 -17.61 42.71
CA GLU A 126 -28.10 -17.39 42.83
C GLU A 126 -28.83 -17.42 41.49
N MET A 127 -28.26 -18.09 40.48
CA MET A 127 -29.00 -18.47 39.27
C MET A 127 -28.53 -19.84 38.74
N ARG A 128 -28.68 -20.87 39.57
CA ARG A 128 -28.72 -22.27 39.13
C ARG A 128 -30.01 -22.95 39.58
N ARG A 129 -31.16 -22.38 39.21
CA ARG A 129 -32.44 -23.10 39.17
C ARG A 129 -33.08 -22.94 37.81
#